data_AF-A0A7S4VCC6-F1
#
_entry.id   AF-A0A7S4VCC6-F1
#
_cell.length_a   1.000
_cell.length_b   1.000
_cell.length_c   1.000
_cell.angle_alpha   90.00
_cell.angle_beta   90.00
_cell.angle_gamma   90.00
#
_symmetry.space_group_name_H-M   'P 1'
#
loop_
_entity.id
_entity.type
_entity.pdbx_description
1 polymer ?
#
loop_
_entity_poly.entity_id
_entity_poly.type
_entity_poly.pdbx_seq_one_letter_code
_entity_poly.pdbx_strand_id
1 'polypeptide(L)'
;FLIQLTKVESCFNPKISIIVHTHIIVHTLTQILKPYRFWRNAALHFHSLHLAHGRTHVVEVLEKEGNLALGNTFQLLMNLMVFFDRCRDQHWEDAWTLIDSLLLLPQAEVEMTRKVEAFHCLDNVLQHSFHHIALASMECLYHQHSNLKSSLGRGQSASAAGATEQRLMELRGRGRLLVTFVGLIQMRSSTDTNARIARMEAYMM
;
A
#
# COMPACT_ATOMS: atom_id res chain seq x y z
N PHE A 1 26.79 -20.36 2.21
CA PHE A 1 28.04 -20.56 1.44
C PHE A 1 27.79 -20.12 0.01
N LEU A 2 28.24 -18.92 -0.36
CA LEU A 2 28.74 -18.52 -1.70
C LEU A 2 28.82 -17.00 -1.75
N ILE A 3 29.84 -16.51 -1.07
CA ILE A 3 30.54 -15.26 -1.41
C ILE A 3 31.18 -15.49 -2.79
N GLN A 4 31.01 -14.56 -3.71
CA GLN A 4 32.04 -14.00 -4.61
C GLN A 4 31.32 -13.07 -5.60
N LEU A 5 31.14 -11.83 -5.18
CA LEU A 5 31.17 -10.68 -6.07
C LEU A 5 32.57 -10.59 -6.74
N THR A 6 32.64 -9.92 -7.88
CA THR A 6 33.82 -9.36 -8.55
C THR A 6 34.57 -10.22 -9.58
N LYS A 7 34.21 -10.00 -10.86
CA LYS A 7 35.12 -9.47 -11.90
C LYS A 7 34.52 -9.78 -13.28
N VAL A 8 33.75 -8.84 -13.84
CA VAL A 8 33.85 -8.40 -15.24
C VAL A 8 33.11 -7.04 -15.34
N GLU A 9 33.65 -6.01 -14.69
CA GLU A 9 33.25 -4.62 -14.96
C GLU A 9 34.39 -3.94 -15.71
N SER A 10 34.51 -4.29 -16.99
CA SER A 10 35.27 -3.48 -17.92
C SER A 10 34.76 -3.78 -19.33
N CYS A 11 34.17 -2.74 -19.92
CA CYS A 11 33.77 -2.66 -21.33
C CYS A 11 32.47 -3.40 -21.70
N PHE A 12 31.29 -2.93 -21.26
CA PHE A 12 30.07 -3.23 -22.04
C PHE A 12 29.09 -2.05 -22.14
N ASN A 13 28.75 -1.78 -23.38
CA ASN A 13 28.02 -0.66 -23.97
C ASN A 13 26.72 -0.27 -23.22
N PRO A 14 26.47 1.02 -22.90
CA PRO A 14 25.30 1.46 -22.10
C PRO A 14 23.94 1.21 -22.77
N LYS A 15 23.91 0.87 -24.07
CA LYS A 15 22.66 0.55 -24.78
C LYS A 15 22.23 -0.92 -24.66
N ILE A 16 23.12 -1.84 -24.28
CA ILE A 16 22.80 -3.28 -24.14
C ILE A 16 22.32 -3.60 -22.71
N SER A 17 22.71 -2.78 -21.72
CA SER A 17 22.32 -2.94 -20.30
C SER A 17 20.81 -2.82 -20.07
N ILE A 18 20.11 -1.96 -20.81
CA ILE A 18 18.67 -1.70 -20.63
C ILE A 18 17.82 -2.90 -21.09
N ILE A 19 18.21 -3.59 -22.16
CA ILE A 19 17.46 -4.73 -22.68
C ILE A 19 17.60 -5.96 -21.76
N VAL A 20 18.80 -6.18 -21.20
CA VAL A 20 19.05 -7.29 -20.27
C VAL A 20 18.39 -7.03 -18.90
N HIS A 21 18.38 -5.78 -18.40
CA HIS A 21 17.67 -5.44 -17.16
C HIS A 21 16.14 -5.59 -17.29
N THR A 22 15.57 -5.22 -18.44
CA THR A 22 14.12 -5.35 -18.65
C THR A 22 13.69 -6.81 -18.74
N HIS A 23 14.49 -7.66 -19.38
CA HIS A 23 14.22 -9.11 -19.44
C HIS A 23 14.39 -9.83 -18.10
N ILE A 24 15.37 -9.43 -17.29
CA ILE A 24 15.56 -9.97 -15.93
C ILE A 24 14.42 -9.54 -15.01
N ILE A 25 13.94 -8.29 -15.10
CA ILE A 25 12.80 -7.81 -14.31
C ILE A 25 11.52 -8.53 -14.73
N VAL A 26 11.25 -8.72 -16.02
CA VAL A 26 10.06 -9.46 -16.50
C VAL A 26 10.12 -10.95 -16.13
N HIS A 27 11.31 -11.58 -16.20
CA HIS A 27 11.48 -12.99 -15.82
C HIS A 27 11.39 -13.21 -14.29
N THR A 28 11.92 -12.26 -13.50
CA THR A 28 11.82 -12.30 -12.03
C THR A 28 10.41 -11.97 -11.55
N LEU A 29 9.73 -11.02 -12.19
CA LEU A 29 8.32 -10.73 -11.95
C LEU A 29 7.44 -11.91 -12.35
N THR A 30 7.67 -12.58 -13.47
CA THR A 30 6.84 -13.75 -13.87
C THR A 30 7.03 -14.96 -12.97
N GLN A 31 8.22 -15.16 -12.38
CA GLN A 31 8.47 -16.23 -11.40
C GLN A 31 7.85 -15.93 -10.03
N ILE A 32 7.74 -14.66 -9.62
CA ILE A 32 7.07 -14.24 -8.37
C ILE A 32 5.55 -14.09 -8.54
N LEU A 33 5.09 -13.70 -9.74
CA LEU A 33 3.67 -13.46 -10.04
C LEU A 33 2.86 -14.76 -10.20
N LYS A 34 3.47 -15.87 -10.65
CA LYS A 34 2.79 -17.17 -10.75
C LYS A 34 2.31 -17.69 -9.39
N PRO A 35 3.16 -17.78 -8.34
CA PRO A 35 2.70 -18.16 -7.00
C PRO A 35 1.75 -17.11 -6.40
N TYR A 36 1.98 -15.81 -6.61
CA TYR A 36 1.04 -14.77 -6.15
C TYR A 36 -0.37 -14.94 -6.73
N ARG A 37 -0.50 -15.16 -8.05
CA ARG A 37 -1.80 -15.40 -8.68
C ARG A 37 -2.45 -16.69 -8.20
N PHE A 38 -1.67 -17.75 -7.99
CA PHE A 38 -2.18 -19.00 -7.44
C PHE A 38 -2.74 -18.82 -6.04
N TRP A 39 -1.96 -18.28 -5.10
CA TRP A 39 -2.37 -18.08 -3.71
C TRP A 39 -3.53 -17.10 -3.60
N ARG A 40 -3.52 -16.05 -4.42
CA ARG A 40 -4.65 -15.12 -4.51
C ARG A 40 -5.91 -15.81 -4.99
N ASN A 41 -5.84 -16.60 -6.06
CA ASN A 41 -7.02 -17.29 -6.60
C ASN A 41 -7.53 -18.33 -5.60
N ALA A 42 -6.63 -19.06 -4.93
CA ALA A 42 -6.99 -20.00 -3.87
C ALA A 42 -7.67 -19.28 -2.69
N ALA A 43 -7.13 -18.14 -2.25
CA ALA A 43 -7.70 -17.35 -1.16
C ALA A 43 -9.04 -16.70 -1.54
N LEU A 44 -9.18 -16.18 -2.76
CA LEU A 44 -10.45 -15.67 -3.28
C LEU A 44 -11.50 -16.77 -3.39
N HIS A 45 -11.11 -17.96 -3.84
CA HIS A 45 -11.98 -19.11 -3.94
C HIS A 45 -12.43 -19.59 -2.55
N PHE A 46 -11.51 -19.66 -1.59
CA PHE A 46 -11.83 -19.97 -0.19
C PHE A 46 -12.80 -18.93 0.40
N HIS A 47 -12.52 -17.63 0.19
CA HIS A 47 -13.40 -16.55 0.64
C HIS A 47 -14.81 -16.65 0.02
N SER A 48 -14.92 -16.86 -1.30
CA SER A 48 -16.22 -16.93 -1.95
C SER A 48 -17.04 -18.15 -1.52
N LEU A 49 -16.38 -19.28 -1.29
CA LEU A 49 -17.02 -20.51 -0.82
C LEU A 49 -17.42 -20.46 0.65
N HIS A 50 -16.61 -19.84 1.50
CA HIS A 50 -16.72 -20.01 2.95
C HIS A 50 -16.97 -18.74 3.73
N LEU A 51 -16.83 -17.54 3.15
CA LEU A 51 -16.94 -16.27 3.91
C LEU A 51 -17.87 -15.25 3.25
N ALA A 52 -18.09 -15.32 1.93
CA ALA A 52 -18.91 -14.34 1.21
C ALA A 52 -20.44 -14.53 1.36
N HIS A 53 -20.90 -15.74 1.69
CA HIS A 53 -22.32 -16.11 1.73
C HIS A 53 -22.82 -16.29 3.17
N GLY A 54 -23.03 -15.19 3.89
CA GLY A 54 -23.70 -15.20 5.21
C GLY A 54 -23.02 -16.07 6.27
N ARG A 55 -23.81 -16.58 7.25
CA ARG A 55 -23.34 -17.55 8.25
C ARG A 55 -23.10 -18.90 7.58
N THR A 56 -21.88 -19.11 7.10
CA THR A 56 -21.42 -20.42 6.65
C THR A 56 -20.98 -21.25 7.86
N HIS A 57 -20.93 -22.58 7.68
CA HIS A 57 -20.42 -23.49 8.70
C HIS A 57 -19.01 -23.09 9.20
N VAL A 58 -18.17 -22.50 8.33
CA VAL A 58 -16.83 -22.03 8.71
C VAL A 58 -16.92 -20.82 9.65
N VAL A 59 -17.82 -19.88 9.40
CA VAL A 59 -18.04 -18.74 10.32
C VAL A 59 -18.61 -19.23 11.65
N GLU A 60 -19.55 -20.17 11.65
CA GLU A 60 -20.12 -20.75 12.88
C GLU A 60 -19.07 -21.52 13.70
N VAL A 61 -18.18 -22.26 13.03
CA VAL A 61 -17.07 -22.96 13.69
C VAL A 61 -16.06 -21.96 14.25
N LEU A 62 -15.71 -20.91 13.49
CA LEU A 62 -14.83 -19.84 13.98
C LEU A 62 -15.45 -19.08 15.15
N GLU A 63 -16.76 -18.82 15.16
CA GLU A 63 -17.49 -18.25 16.30
C GLU A 63 -17.45 -19.18 17.50
N LYS A 64 -17.73 -20.46 17.29
CA LYS A 64 -17.77 -21.48 18.36
C LYS A 64 -16.39 -21.73 18.98
N GLU A 65 -15.33 -21.63 18.19
CA GLU A 65 -13.94 -21.77 18.64
C GLU A 65 -13.34 -20.45 19.15
N GLY A 66 -14.07 -19.32 19.07
CA GLY A 66 -13.58 -18.00 19.48
C GLY A 66 -12.53 -17.39 18.54
N ASN A 67 -12.38 -17.92 17.33
CA ASN A 67 -11.36 -17.58 16.34
C ASN A 67 -11.83 -16.55 15.29
N LEU A 68 -12.87 -15.76 15.59
CA LEU A 68 -13.36 -14.69 14.71
C LEU A 68 -12.28 -13.71 14.25
N ALA A 69 -11.29 -13.45 15.11
CA ALA A 69 -10.14 -12.60 14.78
C ALA A 69 -9.37 -13.10 13.54
N LEU A 70 -9.27 -14.41 13.35
CA LEU A 70 -8.61 -15.00 12.18
C LEU A 70 -9.38 -14.69 10.89
N GLY A 71 -10.71 -14.78 10.93
CA GLY A 71 -11.57 -14.43 9.80
C GLY A 71 -11.44 -12.95 9.42
N ASN A 72 -11.41 -12.06 10.41
CA ASN A 72 -11.21 -10.62 10.20
C ASN A 72 -9.83 -10.30 9.60
N THR A 73 -8.77 -10.92 10.12
CA THR A 73 -7.40 -10.79 9.58
C THR A 73 -7.35 -11.27 8.13
N PHE A 74 -7.96 -12.41 7.82
CA PHE A 74 -8.02 -12.93 6.46
C PHE A 74 -8.76 -11.96 5.53
N GLN A 75 -9.93 -11.44 5.95
CA GLN A 75 -10.67 -10.45 5.19
C GLN A 75 -9.84 -9.21 4.88
N LEU A 76 -9.13 -8.71 5.89
CA LEU A 76 -8.26 -7.55 5.75
C LEU A 76 -7.13 -7.81 4.75
N LEU A 77 -6.48 -8.98 4.82
CA LEU A 77 -5.47 -9.38 3.85
C LEU A 77 -6.02 -9.45 2.42
N MET A 78 -7.24 -9.96 2.22
CA MET A 78 -7.90 -9.96 0.91
C MET A 78 -8.10 -8.55 0.37
N ASN A 79 -8.59 -7.63 1.20
CA ASN A 79 -8.77 -6.24 0.80
C ASN A 79 -7.43 -5.56 0.50
N LEU A 80 -6.39 -5.85 1.27
CA LEU A 80 -5.05 -5.34 1.05
C LEU A 80 -4.45 -5.84 -0.28
N MET A 81 -4.71 -7.09 -0.68
CA MET A 81 -4.30 -7.55 -2.02
C MET A 81 -4.94 -6.71 -3.12
N VAL A 82 -6.25 -6.47 -3.04
CA VAL A 82 -6.96 -5.61 -4.00
C VAL A 82 -6.39 -4.19 -4.01
N PHE A 83 -6.06 -3.64 -2.83
CA PHE A 83 -5.40 -2.34 -2.71
C PHE A 83 -4.06 -2.32 -3.44
N PHE A 84 -3.17 -3.30 -3.20
CA PHE A 84 -1.87 -3.35 -3.85
C PHE A 84 -1.97 -3.53 -5.37
N ASP A 85 -2.97 -4.24 -5.87
CA ASP A 85 -3.17 -4.35 -7.32
C ASP A 85 -3.65 -3.01 -7.91
N ARG A 86 -4.56 -2.30 -7.24
CA ARG A 86 -4.99 -0.95 -7.67
C ARG A 86 -3.82 0.02 -7.71
N CYS A 87 -2.92 -0.03 -6.73
CA CYS A 87 -1.67 0.74 -6.74
C CYS A 87 -0.78 0.36 -7.93
N ARG A 88 -0.64 -0.94 -8.23
CA ARG A 88 0.17 -1.42 -9.35
C ARG A 88 -0.40 -1.01 -10.70
N ASP A 89 -1.71 -1.02 -10.83
CA ASP A 89 -2.43 -0.60 -12.03
C ASP A 89 -2.59 0.93 -12.12
N GLN A 90 -1.99 1.68 -11.18
CA GLN A 90 -2.00 3.15 -11.12
C GLN A 90 -3.40 3.77 -10.96
N HIS A 91 -4.37 2.99 -10.47
CA HIS A 91 -5.70 3.46 -10.09
C HIS A 91 -5.66 4.10 -8.70
N TRP A 92 -4.96 5.24 -8.57
CA TRP A 92 -4.64 5.85 -7.29
C TRP A 92 -5.85 6.32 -6.48
N GLU A 93 -6.90 6.83 -7.13
CA GLU A 93 -8.13 7.26 -6.46
C GLU A 93 -8.87 6.06 -5.87
N ASP A 94 -9.06 5.01 -6.66
CA ASP A 94 -9.71 3.76 -6.23
C ASP A 94 -8.91 3.04 -5.14
N ALA A 95 -7.58 3.06 -5.22
CA ALA A 95 -6.71 2.51 -4.19
C ALA A 95 -6.88 3.27 -2.87
N TRP A 96 -6.90 4.61 -2.95
CA TRP A 96 -7.07 5.46 -1.78
C TRP A 96 -8.43 5.27 -1.11
N THR A 97 -9.52 5.23 -1.87
CA THR A 97 -10.86 4.98 -1.32
C THR A 97 -10.93 3.62 -0.60
N LEU A 98 -10.28 2.60 -1.15
CA LEU A 98 -10.22 1.29 -0.52
C LEU A 98 -9.44 1.34 0.80
N ILE A 99 -8.22 1.87 0.83
CA ILE A 99 -7.43 1.91 2.08
C ILE A 99 -8.07 2.81 3.15
N ASP A 100 -8.74 3.89 2.75
CA ASP A 100 -9.50 4.76 3.64
C ASP A 100 -10.68 4.02 4.28
N SER A 101 -11.39 3.19 3.50
CA SER A 101 -12.49 2.36 4.01
C SER A 101 -12.04 1.27 4.99
N LEU A 102 -10.78 0.83 4.91
CA LEU A 102 -10.22 -0.16 5.84
C LEU A 102 -9.89 0.45 7.21
N LEU A 103 -9.93 1.77 7.33
CA LEU A 103 -9.71 2.51 8.58
C LEU A 103 -8.38 2.13 9.26
N LEU A 104 -7.37 1.77 8.48
CA LEU A 104 -6.04 1.40 9.00
C LEU A 104 -5.19 2.63 9.34
N LEU A 105 -5.45 3.76 8.69
CA LEU A 105 -4.69 5.00 8.84
C LEU A 105 -5.52 6.04 9.62
N PRO A 106 -4.87 6.96 10.35
CA PRO A 106 -5.58 8.07 10.98
C PRO A 106 -6.11 9.05 9.93
N GLN A 107 -7.37 9.45 10.09
CA GLN A 107 -7.98 10.49 9.24
C GLN A 107 -7.84 11.89 9.85
N ALA A 108 -7.67 11.98 11.18
CA ALA A 108 -7.48 13.20 11.91
C ALA A 108 -6.46 13.02 13.05
N GLU A 109 -5.83 14.11 13.50
CA GLU A 109 -4.84 14.08 14.60
C GLU A 109 -5.44 13.55 15.91
N VAL A 110 -6.72 13.84 16.18
CA VAL A 110 -7.42 13.40 17.40
C VAL A 110 -7.51 11.87 17.49
N GLU A 111 -7.50 11.17 16.35
CA GLU A 111 -7.58 9.70 16.31
C GLU A 111 -6.21 9.01 16.44
N MET A 112 -5.12 9.78 16.43
CA MET A 112 -3.76 9.26 16.31
C MET A 112 -3.44 8.20 17.37
N THR A 113 -3.65 8.52 18.65
CA THR A 113 -3.37 7.60 19.77
C THR A 113 -4.16 6.29 19.64
N ARG A 114 -5.45 6.38 19.31
CA ARG A 114 -6.32 5.21 19.13
C ARG A 114 -5.86 4.34 17.96
N LYS A 115 -5.38 4.94 16.86
CA LYS A 115 -4.86 4.19 15.71
C LYS A 115 -3.52 3.53 16.01
N VAL A 116 -2.67 4.15 16.83
CA VAL A 116 -1.39 3.55 17.27
C VAL A 116 -1.66 2.32 18.14
N GLU A 117 -2.60 2.41 19.08
CA GLU A 117 -3.04 1.27 19.88
C GLU A 117 -3.66 0.17 19.01
N ALA A 118 -4.55 0.54 18.09
CA ALA A 118 -5.17 -0.40 17.17
C ALA A 118 -4.13 -1.13 16.29
N PHE A 119 -3.07 -0.43 15.86
CA PHE A 119 -1.95 -1.04 15.15
C PHE A 119 -1.27 -2.13 15.98
N HIS A 120 -1.02 -1.88 17.28
CA HIS A 120 -0.42 -2.89 18.17
C HIS A 120 -1.35 -4.08 18.46
N CYS A 121 -2.66 -3.92 18.28
CA CYS A 121 -3.63 -5.01 18.36
C CYS A 121 -3.81 -5.79 17.04
N LEU A 122 -3.19 -5.36 15.93
CA LEU A 122 -3.25 -6.11 14.67
C LEU A 122 -2.49 -7.44 14.79
N ASP A 123 -2.89 -8.41 13.96
CA ASP A 123 -2.13 -9.66 13.82
C ASP A 123 -0.68 -9.40 13.38
N ASN A 124 0.25 -10.23 13.85
CA ASN A 124 1.68 -10.06 13.62
C ASN A 124 2.03 -10.04 12.11
N VAL A 125 1.29 -10.78 11.29
CA VAL A 125 1.45 -10.77 9.82
C VAL A 125 1.14 -9.37 9.24
N LEU A 126 0.10 -8.72 9.75
CA LEU A 126 -0.28 -7.36 9.33
C LEU A 126 0.69 -6.32 9.86
N GLN A 127 1.14 -6.44 11.12
CA GLN A 127 2.16 -5.54 11.68
C GLN A 127 3.47 -5.61 10.89
N HIS A 128 3.90 -6.81 10.49
CA HIS A 128 5.13 -6.99 9.72
C HIS A 128 5.02 -6.40 8.31
N SER A 129 3.86 -6.55 7.66
CA SER A 129 3.61 -6.03 6.30
C SER A 129 3.19 -4.57 6.26
N PHE A 130 2.97 -3.93 7.41
CA PHE A 130 2.40 -2.58 7.50
C PHE A 130 3.23 -1.51 6.79
N HIS A 131 4.55 -1.69 6.72
CA HIS A 131 5.43 -0.78 6.00
C HIS A 131 5.17 -0.72 4.50
N HIS A 132 4.75 -1.83 3.88
CA HIS A 132 4.30 -1.81 2.49
C HIS A 132 2.98 -1.07 2.34
N ILE A 133 2.06 -1.21 3.31
CA ILE A 133 0.76 -0.52 3.32
C ILE A 133 0.98 0.99 3.42
N ALA A 134 1.77 1.44 4.39
CA ALA A 134 2.07 2.84 4.62
C ALA A 134 2.77 3.47 3.40
N LEU A 135 3.78 2.78 2.84
CA LEU A 135 4.48 3.25 1.65
C LEU A 135 3.56 3.39 0.44
N ALA A 136 2.77 2.35 0.12
CA ALA A 136 1.83 2.39 -1.00
C ALA A 136 0.72 3.44 -0.81
N SER A 137 0.30 3.67 0.43
CA SER A 137 -0.67 4.74 0.77
C SER A 137 -0.07 6.12 0.50
N MET A 138 1.21 6.31 0.86
CA MET A 138 1.92 7.56 0.57
C MET A 138 2.14 7.77 -0.93
N GLU A 139 2.43 6.70 -1.67
CA GLU A 139 2.52 6.74 -3.14
C GLU A 139 1.18 7.16 -3.77
N CYS A 140 0.04 6.66 -3.27
CA CYS A 140 -1.28 7.09 -3.71
C CYS A 140 -1.50 8.59 -3.52
N LEU A 141 -1.21 9.11 -2.32
CA LEU A 141 -1.34 10.54 -2.01
C LEU A 141 -0.46 11.40 -2.91
N TYR A 142 0.80 10.99 -3.08
CA TYR A 142 1.77 11.70 -3.92
C TYR A 142 1.33 11.75 -5.39
N HIS A 143 0.89 10.63 -5.96
CA HIS A 143 0.44 10.60 -7.35
C HIS A 143 -0.86 11.38 -7.57
N GLN A 144 -1.82 11.30 -6.64
CA GLN A 144 -3.02 12.13 -6.71
C GLN A 144 -2.68 13.63 -6.65
N HIS A 145 -1.78 14.03 -5.76
CA HIS A 145 -1.32 15.41 -5.65
C HIS A 145 -0.62 15.88 -6.92
N SER A 146 0.32 15.09 -7.45
CA SER A 146 1.05 15.40 -8.68
C SER A 146 0.11 15.54 -9.89
N ASN A 147 -0.89 14.64 -10.01
CA ASN A 147 -1.89 14.70 -11.07
C ASN A 147 -2.78 15.94 -10.96
N LEU A 148 -3.25 16.28 -9.75
CA LEU A 148 -4.06 17.48 -9.51
C LEU A 148 -3.26 18.77 -9.75
N LYS A 149 -2.02 18.83 -9.28
CA LYS A 149 -1.11 19.97 -9.51
C LYS A 149 -0.83 20.20 -11.00
N SER A 150 -0.67 19.12 -11.76
CA SER A 150 -0.51 19.19 -13.22
C SER A 150 -1.76 19.70 -13.94
N SER A 151 -2.94 19.46 -13.37
CA SER A 151 -4.23 19.91 -13.91
C SER A 151 -4.46 21.41 -13.70
N LEU A 152 -3.99 22.00 -12.59
CA LEU A 152 -4.14 23.43 -12.26
C LEU A 152 -3.53 24.37 -13.32
N GLY A 153 -2.46 23.95 -13.99
CA GLY A 153 -1.78 24.75 -15.03
C GLY A 153 -2.54 24.86 -16.36
N ARG A 154 -3.66 24.16 -16.55
CA ARG A 154 -4.37 24.06 -17.85
C ARG A 154 -5.64 24.92 -17.93
N GLY A 155 -5.57 26.18 -17.51
CA GLY A 155 -6.62 27.17 -17.80
C GLY A 155 -7.98 26.90 -17.15
N GLN A 156 -7.98 26.51 -15.87
CA GLN A 156 -9.21 26.26 -15.12
C GLN A 156 -9.96 27.56 -14.76
N SER A 157 -11.29 27.48 -14.70
CA SER A 157 -12.15 28.54 -14.15
C SER A 157 -11.80 28.80 -12.67
N ALA A 158 -11.97 30.05 -12.20
CA ALA A 158 -11.62 30.47 -10.83
C ALA A 158 -12.30 29.61 -9.73
N SER A 159 -13.53 29.12 -9.98
CA SER A 159 -14.24 28.24 -9.04
C SER A 159 -13.64 26.82 -8.98
N ALA A 160 -13.20 26.29 -10.12
CA ALA A 160 -12.52 24.99 -10.19
C ALA A 160 -11.11 25.04 -9.61
N ALA A 161 -10.43 26.17 -9.75
CA ALA A 161 -9.12 26.41 -9.13
C ALA A 161 -9.22 26.38 -7.60
N GLY A 162 -10.25 27.00 -7.00
CA GLY A 162 -10.47 26.97 -5.56
C GLY A 162 -10.72 25.57 -5.00
N ALA A 163 -11.60 24.79 -5.66
CA ALA A 163 -11.87 23.40 -5.26
C ALA A 163 -10.63 22.51 -5.40
N THR A 164 -9.81 22.73 -6.44
CA THR A 164 -8.58 21.98 -6.65
C THR A 164 -7.53 22.29 -5.59
N GLU A 165 -7.36 23.57 -5.21
CA GLU A 165 -6.43 23.96 -4.14
C GLU A 165 -6.87 23.38 -2.79
N GLN A 166 -8.16 23.38 -2.48
CA GLN A 166 -8.68 22.72 -1.28
C GLN A 166 -8.32 21.23 -1.25
N ARG A 167 -8.53 20.52 -2.37
CA ARG A 167 -8.17 19.09 -2.46
C ARG A 167 -6.67 18.86 -2.32
N LEU A 168 -5.82 19.74 -2.84
CA LEU A 168 -4.37 19.69 -2.62
C LEU A 168 -4.01 19.88 -1.14
N MET A 169 -4.69 20.81 -0.45
CA MET A 169 -4.50 21.04 0.98
C MET A 169 -4.90 19.81 1.81
N GLU A 170 -6.01 19.14 1.46
CA GLU A 170 -6.44 17.90 2.09
C GLU A 170 -5.42 16.78 1.90
N LEU A 171 -4.90 16.58 0.67
CA LEU A 171 -3.88 15.56 0.39
C LEU A 171 -2.59 15.80 1.17
N ARG A 172 -2.14 17.06 1.26
CA ARG A 172 -0.99 17.45 2.11
C ARG A 172 -1.25 17.15 3.58
N GLY A 173 -2.45 17.45 4.08
CA GLY A 173 -2.86 17.12 5.44
C GLY A 173 -2.80 15.62 5.73
N ARG A 174 -3.35 14.79 4.83
CA ARG A 174 -3.28 13.32 4.95
C ARG A 174 -1.84 12.80 4.88
N GLY A 175 -0.99 13.40 4.05
CA GLY A 175 0.44 13.08 3.98
C GLY A 175 1.16 13.30 5.32
N ARG A 176 0.96 14.48 5.94
CA ARG A 176 1.53 14.80 7.26
C ARG A 176 1.08 13.81 8.34
N LEU A 177 -0.22 13.53 8.40
CA LEU A 177 -0.80 12.56 9.33
C LEU A 177 -0.13 11.19 9.20
N LEU A 178 0.09 10.73 7.97
CA LEU A 178 0.73 9.44 7.71
C LEU A 178 2.19 9.42 8.17
N VAL A 179 2.97 10.48 7.91
CA VAL A 179 4.36 10.58 8.37
C VAL A 179 4.43 10.54 9.91
N THR A 180 3.59 11.33 10.59
CA THR A 180 3.52 11.34 12.05
C THR A 180 3.14 9.97 12.59
N PHE A 181 2.12 9.34 12.01
CA PHE A 181 1.66 8.02 12.42
C PHE A 181 2.74 6.95 12.30
N VAL A 182 3.43 6.89 11.15
CA VAL A 182 4.54 5.95 10.91
C VAL A 182 5.68 6.16 11.91
N GLY A 183 5.97 7.42 12.28
CA GLY A 183 6.96 7.74 13.30
C GLY A 183 6.56 7.24 14.69
N LEU A 184 5.28 7.36 15.06
CA LEU A 184 4.76 6.96 16.36
C LEU A 184 4.70 5.45 16.55
N ILE A 185 4.30 4.69 15.53
CA ILE A 185 4.27 3.21 15.59
C ILE A 185 5.67 2.58 15.56
N GLN A 186 6.73 3.40 15.45
CA GLN A 186 8.13 2.98 15.31
C GLN A 186 8.25 1.84 14.30
N MET A 187 7.74 2.10 13.10
CA MET A 187 7.59 1.09 12.06
C MET A 187 8.90 0.30 11.88
N ARG A 188 8.83 -1.02 12.08
CA ARG A 188 9.99 -1.94 12.06
C ARG A 188 10.54 -2.18 10.65
N SER A 189 10.42 -1.22 9.75
CA SER A 189 10.97 -1.30 8.39
C SER A 189 12.43 -0.87 8.35
N SER A 190 13.06 -1.07 7.19
CA SER A 190 14.31 -0.37 6.89
C SER A 190 14.12 1.13 7.06
N THR A 191 15.11 1.81 7.65
CA THR A 191 15.17 3.27 7.76
C THR A 191 14.94 3.98 6.41
N ASP A 192 15.28 3.31 5.31
CA ASP A 192 15.02 3.78 3.94
C ASP A 192 13.53 3.95 3.64
N THR A 193 12.64 3.08 4.14
CA THR A 193 11.19 3.18 3.88
C THR A 193 10.61 4.44 4.53
N ASN A 194 10.96 4.70 5.80
CA ASN A 194 10.51 5.90 6.52
C ASN A 194 11.06 7.16 5.86
N ALA A 195 12.34 7.15 5.46
CA ALA A 195 12.94 8.26 4.73
C ALA A 195 12.28 8.49 3.37
N ARG A 196 11.87 7.43 2.66
CA ARG A 196 11.14 7.54 1.40
C ARG A 196 9.75 8.13 1.58
N ILE A 197 9.00 7.70 2.60
CA ILE A 197 7.70 8.27 2.96
C ILE A 197 7.83 9.77 3.27
N ALA A 198 8.80 10.15 4.13
CA ALA A 198 9.06 11.54 4.47
C ALA A 198 9.46 12.39 3.24
N ARG A 199 10.29 11.85 2.34
CA ARG A 199 10.66 12.54 1.08
C ARG A 199 9.45 12.81 0.19
N MET A 200 8.53 11.85 0.06
CA MET A 200 7.31 12.05 -0.73
C MET A 200 6.41 13.12 -0.13
N GLU A 201 6.33 13.22 1.20
CA GLU A 201 5.58 14.26 1.89
C GLU A 201 6.18 15.64 1.61
N ALA A 202 7.50 15.75 1.71
CA ALA A 202 8.22 16.98 1.43
C ALA A 202 8.03 17.47 -0.02
N TYR A 203 7.86 16.56 -1.00
CA TYR A 203 7.54 16.96 -2.38
C TYR A 203 6.10 17.45 -2.58
N MET A 204 5.19 17.08 -1.68
CA MET A 204 3.79 17.52 -1.73
C MET A 204 3.57 18.88 -1.07
N MET A 205 4.45 19.28 -0.15
CA MET A 205 4.41 20.56 0.56
C MET A 205 4.72 21.71 -0.41
#